data_AF-A0A536VUV7-F1
#
_entry.id   AF-A0A536VUV7-F1
#
_cell.length_a   1.000
_cell.length_b   1.000
_cell.length_c   1.000
_cell.angle_alpha   90.00
_cell.angle_beta   90.00
_cell.angle_gamma   90.00
#
_symmetry.space_group_name_H-M   'P 1'
#
loop_
_entity.id
_entity.type
_entity.pdbx_description
1 polymer ?
#
loop_
_entity_poly.entity_id
_entity_poly.type
_entity_poly.pdbx_seq_one_letter_code
_entity_poly.pdbx_strand_id
1 'polypeptide(L)'
;MKTAVALKALAIGLTGLALVGQPNASADKAKVEEFYGTGFRAVSVSSVQQNLSDCGDGEPTTNVVFINNTGTVTYTGIMEGTGQVRTTSISNSCVPGQAHVGIRVLDTFESVTVAGRTGGAVVEIIGSGRVPATGIQINDNT
;
A
#
# COMPACT_ATOMS: atom_id res chain seq x y z
N MET A 1 9.10 -43.90 -19.90
CA MET A 1 8.41 -42.80 -19.20
C MET A 1 7.81 -43.31 -17.88
N LYS A 2 8.48 -43.15 -16.74
CA LYS A 2 7.96 -43.52 -15.40
C LYS A 2 8.53 -42.65 -14.24
N THR A 3 8.84 -41.37 -14.50
CA THR A 3 9.39 -40.46 -13.46
C THR A 3 8.49 -39.27 -13.15
N ALA A 4 7.48 -38.98 -13.98
CA ALA A 4 6.59 -37.83 -13.79
C ALA A 4 5.45 -38.05 -12.79
N VAL A 5 5.18 -39.29 -12.37
CA VAL A 5 4.04 -39.61 -11.47
C VAL A 5 4.42 -39.52 -9.99
N ALA A 6 5.71 -39.65 -9.65
CA ALA A 6 6.16 -39.61 -8.26
C ALA A 6 6.19 -38.18 -7.67
N LEU A 7 6.41 -37.13 -8.47
CA LEU A 7 6.48 -35.75 -7.98
C LEU A 7 5.12 -35.16 -7.58
N LYS A 8 4.01 -35.63 -8.16
CA LYS A 8 2.65 -35.14 -7.81
C LYS A 8 2.16 -35.68 -6.47
N ALA A 9 2.59 -36.88 -6.07
CA ALA A 9 2.20 -37.47 -4.80
C ALA A 9 2.87 -36.79 -3.59
N LEU A 10 4.09 -36.25 -3.75
CA LEU A 10 4.81 -35.58 -2.68
C LEU A 10 4.18 -34.22 -2.31
N ALA A 11 3.68 -33.48 -3.31
CA ALA A 11 3.09 -32.15 -3.09
C ALA A 11 1.76 -32.22 -2.32
N ILE A 12 0.98 -33.28 -2.51
CA ILE A 12 -0.33 -33.45 -1.84
C ILE A 12 -0.13 -33.89 -0.37
N GLY A 13 0.95 -34.61 -0.06
CA GLY A 13 1.31 -35.00 1.31
C GLY A 13 1.71 -33.82 2.20
N LEU A 14 2.43 -32.82 1.66
CA LEU A 14 2.86 -31.65 2.46
C LEU A 14 1.72 -30.67 2.77
N THR A 15 0.69 -30.58 1.93
CA THR A 15 -0.49 -29.75 2.22
C THR A 15 -1.42 -30.37 3.27
N GLY A 16 -1.39 -31.69 3.46
CA GLY A 16 -2.23 -32.39 4.45
C GLY A 16 -1.76 -32.23 5.90
N LEU A 17 -0.45 -32.09 6.14
CA LEU A 17 0.10 -31.92 7.50
C LEU A 17 0.08 -30.48 8.02
N ALA A 18 -0.10 -29.48 7.15
CA ALA A 18 -0.21 -28.08 7.58
C ALA A 18 -1.59 -27.74 8.20
N LEU A 19 -2.61 -28.59 8.00
CA LEU A 19 -3.97 -28.37 8.49
C LEU A 19 -4.25 -28.96 9.88
N VAL A 20 -3.34 -29.76 10.45
CA VAL A 20 -3.56 -30.45 11.75
C VAL A 20 -2.92 -29.70 12.94
N GLY A 21 -2.40 -28.49 12.72
CA GLY A 21 -1.67 -27.71 13.72
C GLY A 21 -2.34 -26.41 14.19
N GLN A 22 -3.59 -26.11 13.81
CA GLN A 22 -4.28 -24.89 14.24
C GLN A 22 -5.43 -25.17 15.22
N PRO A 23 -5.16 -25.39 16.52
CA PRO A 23 -6.12 -24.97 17.52
C PRO A 23 -5.99 -23.44 17.63
N ASN A 24 -7.10 -22.73 17.46
CA ASN A 24 -7.27 -21.27 17.51
C ASN A 24 -7.31 -20.54 16.16
N ALA A 25 -7.87 -21.18 15.13
CA ALA A 25 -8.60 -20.45 14.10
C ALA A 25 -10.04 -20.21 14.61
N SER A 26 -10.46 -18.95 14.65
CA SER A 26 -11.77 -18.46 15.11
C SER A 26 -11.92 -18.25 16.62
N ALA A 27 -11.65 -17.02 17.05
CA ALA A 27 -12.52 -16.19 17.89
C ALA A 27 -11.66 -15.21 18.70
N ASP A 28 -11.38 -14.02 18.17
CA ASP A 28 -11.71 -12.84 18.96
C ASP A 28 -11.89 -11.60 18.09
N LYS A 29 -12.82 -10.78 18.54
CA LYS A 29 -13.42 -9.66 17.85
C LYS A 29 -12.41 -8.54 17.63
N ALA A 30 -12.52 -7.87 16.47
CA ALA A 30 -12.24 -6.44 16.32
C ALA A 30 -10.99 -5.92 17.05
N LYS A 31 -9.88 -6.66 17.03
CA LYS A 31 -8.58 -6.05 17.23
C LYS A 31 -8.19 -5.49 15.87
N VAL A 32 -8.60 -4.24 15.62
CA VAL A 32 -7.73 -3.34 14.88
C VAL A 32 -6.41 -3.45 15.63
N GLU A 33 -5.48 -4.28 15.15
CA GLU A 33 -4.11 -4.22 15.60
C GLU A 33 -3.63 -2.85 15.15
N GLU A 34 -3.84 -1.87 16.01
CA GLU A 34 -3.20 -0.59 15.93
C GLU A 34 -1.72 -0.92 16.14
N PHE A 35 -1.02 -1.10 15.02
CA PHE A 35 0.41 -1.37 15.00
C PHE A 35 1.11 -0.12 15.55
N TYR A 36 1.23 -0.03 16.88
CA TYR A 36 2.19 0.86 17.55
C TYR A 36 3.59 0.29 17.36
N GLY A 37 4.06 0.25 16.11
CA GLY A 37 5.44 -0.02 15.77
C GLY A 37 6.20 1.29 15.75
N THR A 38 7.34 1.37 16.43
CA THR A 38 8.33 2.46 16.30
C THR A 38 9.09 2.40 14.96
N GLY A 39 8.42 1.91 13.92
CA GLY A 39 8.99 1.63 12.62
C GLY A 39 8.84 2.82 11.68
N PHE A 40 9.83 3.03 10.83
CA PHE A 40 9.80 4.09 9.82
C PHE A 40 9.66 3.48 8.44
N ARG A 41 8.74 4.02 7.64
CA ARG A 41 8.66 3.80 6.20
C ARG A 41 9.36 4.96 5.49
N ALA A 42 10.54 4.69 4.95
CA ALA A 42 11.31 5.66 4.17
C ALA A 42 11.23 5.32 2.69
N VAL A 43 11.05 6.33 1.84
CA VAL A 43 10.83 6.17 0.40
C VAL A 43 11.79 7.04 -0.38
N SER A 44 12.38 6.49 -1.45
CA SER A 44 13.15 7.24 -2.44
C SER A 44 12.57 6.94 -3.81
N VAL A 45 11.99 7.96 -4.45
CA VAL A 45 11.21 7.78 -5.68
C VAL A 45 11.59 8.80 -6.75
N SER A 46 11.54 8.36 -8.00
CA SER A 46 11.47 9.24 -9.16
C SER A 46 10.00 9.45 -9.54
N SER A 47 9.64 10.68 -9.89
CA SER A 47 8.26 11.09 -10.15
C SER A 47 8.08 11.47 -11.61
N VAL A 48 7.03 10.94 -12.24
CA VAL A 48 6.55 11.37 -13.56
C VAL A 48 5.17 11.95 -13.38
N GLN A 49 5.02 13.23 -13.70
CA GLN A 49 3.75 13.96 -13.65
C GLN A 49 3.21 14.19 -15.06
N GLN A 50 1.90 14.01 -15.22
CA GLN A 50 1.16 14.32 -16.44
C GLN A 50 -0.02 15.21 -16.09
N ASN A 51 -0.16 16.33 -16.80
CA ASN A 51 -1.35 17.16 -16.71
C ASN A 51 -2.45 16.53 -17.58
N LEU A 52 -3.54 16.11 -16.95
CA LEU A 52 -4.69 15.51 -17.61
C LEU A 52 -5.72 16.56 -18.07
N SER A 53 -5.83 17.67 -17.35
CA SER A 53 -6.75 18.77 -17.64
C SER A 53 -6.27 20.06 -16.99
N ASP A 54 -6.56 21.19 -17.64
CA ASP A 54 -6.41 22.56 -17.15
C ASP A 54 -7.73 23.14 -16.60
N CYS A 55 -8.72 22.28 -16.32
CA CYS A 55 -10.03 22.60 -15.74
C CYS A 55 -10.93 23.54 -16.59
N GLY A 56 -10.43 24.14 -17.66
CA GLY A 56 -11.20 24.96 -18.60
C GLY A 56 -11.77 26.25 -18.02
N ASP A 57 -11.30 26.69 -16.86
CA ASP A 57 -11.75 27.89 -16.14
C ASP A 57 -10.87 29.13 -16.42
N GLY A 58 -9.77 28.94 -17.15
CA GLY A 58 -8.81 30.01 -17.47
C GLY A 58 -7.88 30.37 -16.32
N GLU A 59 -7.93 29.64 -15.19
CA GLU A 59 -7.06 29.85 -14.04
C GLU A 59 -5.80 28.96 -14.16
N PRO A 60 -4.58 29.52 -14.26
CA PRO A 60 -3.38 28.73 -14.50
C PRO A 60 -2.99 27.81 -13.32
N THR A 61 -3.59 28.00 -12.14
CA THR A 61 -3.30 27.23 -10.94
C THR A 61 -4.23 26.05 -10.71
N THR A 62 -5.30 25.90 -11.51
CA THR A 62 -6.25 24.79 -11.43
C THR A 62 -5.89 23.73 -12.48
N ASN A 63 -5.79 22.48 -12.04
CA ASN A 63 -5.53 21.37 -12.96
C ASN A 63 -5.98 20.02 -12.39
N VAL A 64 -6.01 19.02 -13.27
CA VAL A 64 -6.02 17.62 -12.87
C VAL A 64 -4.69 17.02 -13.27
N VAL A 65 -3.96 16.49 -12.30
CA VAL A 65 -2.65 15.88 -12.51
C VAL A 65 -2.68 14.41 -12.13
N PHE A 66 -2.03 13.60 -12.95
CA PHE A 66 -1.72 12.21 -12.64
C PHE A 66 -0.23 12.07 -12.42
N ILE A 67 0.14 11.46 -11.29
CA ILE A 67 1.52 11.33 -10.86
C ILE A 67 1.80 9.85 -10.63
N ASN A 68 2.83 9.35 -11.30
CA ASN A 68 3.37 8.02 -11.11
C ASN A 68 4.76 8.11 -10.52
N ASN A 69 4.97 7.44 -9.40
CA ASN A 69 6.26 7.35 -8.74
C ASN A 69 6.74 5.91 -8.74
N THR A 70 8.03 5.71 -9.02
CA THR A 70 8.69 4.42 -8.88
C THR A 70 10.00 4.60 -8.14
N GLY A 71 10.41 3.60 -7.37
CA GLY A 71 11.67 3.65 -6.66
C GLY A 71 11.77 2.59 -5.58
N THR A 72 12.48 2.92 -4.49
CA THR A 72 12.72 2.01 -3.38
C THR A 72 12.01 2.46 -2.12
N VAL A 73 11.63 1.48 -1.30
CA VAL A 73 11.03 1.70 0.02
C VAL A 73 11.77 0.85 1.03
N THR A 74 12.02 1.40 2.21
CA THR A 74 12.63 0.69 3.34
C THR A 74 11.70 0.80 4.53
N TYR A 75 11.41 -0.34 5.13
CA TYR A 75 10.71 -0.46 6.40
C TYR A 75 11.70 -0.83 7.49
N THR A 76 11.49 -0.30 8.69
CA THR A 76 12.19 -0.68 9.91
C THR A 76 11.20 -1.02 11.02
N GLY A 77 11.61 -1.80 12.02
CA GLY A 77 10.76 -2.17 13.16
C GLY A 77 10.09 -3.53 13.00
N ILE A 78 8.77 -3.61 13.23
CA ILE A 78 8.02 -4.89 13.17
C ILE A 78 8.10 -5.50 11.76
N MET A 79 8.17 -4.64 10.74
CA MET A 79 8.49 -5.01 9.37
C MET A 79 9.85 -4.40 9.04
N GLU A 80 10.79 -5.20 8.55
CA GLU A 80 12.14 -4.77 8.21
C GLU A 80 12.57 -5.34 6.86
N GLY A 81 12.94 -4.45 5.95
CA GLY A 81 13.41 -4.83 4.62
C GLY A 81 13.31 -3.68 3.63
N THR A 82 14.00 -3.87 2.50
CA THR A 82 13.97 -2.92 1.38
C THR A 82 13.29 -3.58 0.19
N GLY A 83 12.38 -2.84 -0.43
CA GLY A 83 11.58 -3.29 -1.56
C GLY A 83 11.49 -2.23 -2.65
N GLN A 84 10.67 -2.53 -3.65
CA GLN A 84 10.31 -1.61 -4.71
C GLN A 84 8.97 -0.95 -4.35
N VAL A 85 8.85 0.36 -4.58
CA VAL A 85 7.59 1.09 -4.46
C VAL A 85 7.11 1.51 -5.83
N ARG A 86 5.79 1.41 -6.03
CA ARG A 86 5.06 2.06 -7.10
C ARG A 86 3.91 2.84 -6.50
N THR A 87 3.85 4.13 -6.77
CA THR A 87 2.71 4.96 -6.37
C THR A 87 2.04 5.51 -7.61
N THR A 88 0.71 5.47 -7.62
CA THR A 88 -0.11 6.16 -8.60
C THR A 88 -1.04 7.10 -7.84
N SER A 89 -1.06 8.37 -8.20
CA SER A 89 -1.95 9.34 -7.59
C SER A 89 -2.62 10.22 -8.64
N ILE A 90 -3.86 10.59 -8.37
CA ILE A 90 -4.59 11.61 -9.12
C ILE A 90 -4.90 12.76 -8.16
N SER A 91 -4.55 13.98 -8.55
CA SER A 91 -4.90 15.20 -7.82
C SER A 91 -5.77 16.07 -8.73
N ASN A 92 -6.94 16.45 -8.23
CA ASN A 92 -7.86 17.38 -8.86
C ASN A 92 -7.89 18.65 -8.02
N SER A 93 -7.43 19.77 -8.59
CA SER A 93 -7.48 21.11 -8.01
C SER A 93 -8.30 22.08 -8.88
N CYS A 94 -9.32 21.59 -9.59
CA CYS A 94 -10.19 22.44 -10.42
C CYS A 94 -11.02 23.46 -9.65
N VAL A 95 -11.04 23.38 -8.31
CA VAL A 95 -11.57 24.46 -7.47
C VAL A 95 -10.38 25.07 -6.74
N PRO A 96 -10.08 26.37 -6.93
CA PRO A 96 -8.97 27.03 -6.26
C PRO A 96 -9.01 26.82 -4.74
N GLY A 97 -7.90 26.34 -4.18
CA GLY A 97 -7.78 26.06 -2.75
C GLY A 97 -8.45 24.75 -2.27
N GLN A 98 -9.05 23.95 -3.15
CA GLN A 98 -9.68 22.67 -2.82
C GLN A 98 -9.09 21.53 -3.67
N ALA A 99 -7.93 21.03 -3.23
CA ALA A 99 -7.34 19.86 -3.85
C ALA A 99 -7.98 18.57 -3.31
N HIS A 100 -8.39 17.68 -4.21
CA HIS A 100 -8.80 16.32 -3.92
C HIS A 100 -7.74 15.37 -4.47
N VAL A 101 -7.22 14.49 -3.62
CA VAL A 101 -6.16 13.55 -4.01
C VAL A 101 -6.64 12.13 -3.77
N GLY A 102 -6.48 11.27 -4.77
CA GLY A 102 -6.54 9.81 -4.60
C GLY A 102 -5.14 9.23 -4.74
N ILE A 103 -4.78 8.29 -3.87
CA ILE A 103 -3.48 7.60 -3.91
C ILE A 103 -3.66 6.09 -3.87
N ARG A 104 -2.78 5.40 -4.58
CA ARG A 104 -2.53 3.97 -4.44
C ARG A 104 -1.03 3.75 -4.41
N VAL A 105 -0.56 3.09 -3.37
CA VAL A 105 0.84 2.72 -3.18
C VAL A 105 0.91 1.20 -3.16
N LEU A 106 1.90 0.65 -3.86
CA LEU A 106 2.19 -0.77 -3.90
C LEU A 106 3.68 -0.95 -3.62
N ASP A 107 3.99 -1.48 -2.45
CA ASP A 107 5.33 -1.81 -2.01
C ASP A 107 5.53 -3.33 -2.14
N THR A 108 6.50 -3.75 -2.94
CA THR A 108 6.79 -5.16 -3.20
C THR A 108 8.16 -5.52 -2.64
N PHE A 109 8.19 -6.59 -1.85
CA PHE A 109 9.39 -7.15 -1.25
C PHE A 109 9.58 -8.59 -1.73
N GLU A 110 10.72 -8.88 -2.32
CA GLU A 110 11.15 -10.26 -2.58
C GLU A 110 11.56 -10.95 -1.28
N SER A 111 12.08 -10.17 -0.33
CA SER A 111 12.46 -10.61 1.02
C SER A 111 12.26 -9.46 2.01
N VAL A 112 11.39 -9.66 2.99
CA VAL A 112 11.13 -8.78 4.13
C VAL A 112 10.94 -9.62 5.39
N THR A 113 11.41 -9.12 6.52
CA THR A 113 11.20 -9.75 7.82
C THR A 113 10.01 -9.10 8.50
N VAL A 114 9.00 -9.87 8.88
CA VAL A 114 7.85 -9.41 9.65
C VAL A 114 7.78 -10.22 10.93
N ALA A 115 7.87 -9.55 12.07
CA ALA A 115 7.84 -10.18 13.40
C ALA A 115 8.76 -11.41 13.52
N GLY A 116 9.98 -11.31 12.96
CA GLY A 116 11.00 -12.37 13.01
C GLY A 116 10.87 -13.48 11.97
N ARG A 117 9.94 -13.37 11.00
CA ARG A 117 9.80 -14.31 9.89
C ARG A 117 10.11 -13.63 8.56
N THR A 118 10.97 -14.24 7.76
CA THR A 118 11.42 -13.68 6.47
C THR A 118 10.73 -14.37 5.30
N GLY A 119 10.23 -13.58 4.35
CA GLY A 119 9.63 -14.06 3.11
C GLY A 119 9.29 -12.90 2.17
N GLY A 120 8.68 -13.22 1.02
CA GLY A 120 8.15 -12.19 0.12
C GLY A 120 6.84 -11.60 0.66
N ALA A 121 6.60 -10.31 0.41
CA ALA A 121 5.37 -9.63 0.79
C ALA A 121 5.01 -8.52 -0.20
N VAL A 122 3.73 -8.17 -0.23
CA VAL A 122 3.22 -6.98 -0.90
C VAL A 122 2.41 -6.18 0.12
N VAL A 123 2.69 -4.88 0.22
CA VAL A 123 1.92 -3.93 1.02
C VAL A 123 1.20 -2.99 0.07
N GLU A 124 -0.12 -2.93 0.17
CA GLU A 124 -0.97 -2.03 -0.60
C GLU A 124 -1.58 -0.98 0.32
N ILE A 125 -1.43 0.29 -0.06
CA ILE A 125 -2.02 1.42 0.65
C ILE A 125 -2.92 2.17 -0.33
N ILE A 126 -4.20 2.26 -0.01
CA ILE A 126 -5.18 3.01 -0.79
C ILE A 126 -5.71 4.11 0.11
N GLY A 127 -5.69 5.34 -0.38
CA GLY A 127 -6.09 6.49 0.39
C GLY A 127 -6.69 7.59 -0.46
N SER A 128 -7.36 8.51 0.22
CA SER A 128 -7.80 9.76 -0.38
C SER A 128 -7.65 10.91 0.60
N GLY A 129 -7.37 12.10 0.09
CA GLY A 129 -7.27 13.34 0.85
C GLY A 129 -8.11 14.43 0.20
N ARG A 130 -8.59 15.36 1.02
CA ARG A 130 -9.38 16.51 0.56
C ARG A 130 -8.95 17.72 1.37
N VAL A 131 -8.66 18.83 0.71
CA VAL A 131 -8.52 20.13 1.36
C VAL A 131 -9.92 20.74 1.42
N PRO A 132 -10.47 21.03 2.61
CA PRO A 132 -11.77 21.68 2.72
C PRO A 132 -11.71 23.10 2.11
N ALA A 133 -12.86 23.56 1.62
CA ALA A 133 -13.02 24.93 1.16
C ALA A 133 -12.53 25.94 2.20
N THR A 134 -11.88 27.01 1.76
CA THR A 134 -11.51 28.14 2.61
C THR A 134 -12.73 28.61 3.41
N GLY A 135 -12.66 28.51 4.74
CA GLY A 135 -13.77 28.86 5.65
C GLY A 135 -14.54 27.68 6.26
N ILE A 136 -14.27 26.43 5.88
CA ILE A 136 -14.81 25.24 6.54
C ILE A 136 -13.76 24.71 7.54
N GLN A 137 -14.00 24.89 8.83
CA GLN A 137 -13.24 24.19 9.87
C GLN A 137 -13.78 22.76 10.00
N ILE A 138 -12.89 21.77 9.91
CA ILE A 138 -13.21 20.40 10.33
C ILE A 138 -13.39 20.47 11.85
N ASN A 139 -14.60 20.18 12.33
CA ASN A 139 -14.87 20.14 13.75
C ASN A 139 -14.44 18.75 14.24
N ASP A 140 -13.23 18.62 14.77
CA ASP A 140 -12.63 17.35 15.24
C ASP A 140 -13.27 16.78 16.53
N ASN A 141 -14.56 17.05 16.77
CA ASN A 141 -15.27 16.73 18.01
C ASN A 141 -16.28 15.56 17.89
N THR A 142 -16.11 14.66 16.93
CA THR A 142 -16.94 13.44 16.78
C THR A 142 -16.08 12.20 16.69
#